data_AF-A0A8I0B7C1-F1
#
_entry.id   AF-A0A8I0B7C1-F1
#
_cell.length_a   1.000
_cell.length_b   1.000
_cell.length_c   1.000
_cell.angle_alpha   90.00
_cell.angle_beta   90.00
_cell.angle_gamma   90.00
#
_symmetry.space_group_name_H-M   'P 1'
#
loop_
_entity.id
_entity.type
_entity.pdbx_description
1 polymer ?
#
loop_
_entity_poly.entity_id
_entity_poly.type
_entity_poly.pdbx_seq_one_letter_code
_entity_poly.pdbx_strand_id
1 'polypeptide(L)'
;MRWVGILCLSLGVAGFGLNALGGKQEGAPEPGGAGLILIDTLAASGKLSYPVVRFDHDKHTKAVENKCASCHTVTDGNKVTPLFKRQADEDPGRIKGIYHDNCIGCHQQTVEAGKKGGPQSGECRLCHAGPQGTVREVIPFDKSLHYRHASSKMVQPAPGQKENCSKCHTQDTPEKRNLVFAKNKEEAHAKCISCHMEIALAKQPTGPLECAGCHDAAKRSTYKVVADVPRLEAGQTDAMLLVAPASKSAAQGAPRAVVPFDHKAHEAKVSRCSACHHDARSQGVPACSQCHTPGGKEDGAFITMEQAMHRPMAMESCIGCHNAKKAEPQCAGCHEFLGRTTKSQEGACAKCHVEMPLPDGVEQNKALRNSLAQTILESRPKKDTALRLDEIPEVVEIGSLSKEYQPSKFPHRKVVKKIAEGMENSTLAAYFHSAPNAMCAGCHHNAPASANPPACASCHSKEFQEVDGLKPSLKTAYHQQCMGCHKQMGVQKPADTACVECHAKKE
;
A
#
# COMPACT_ATOMS: atom_id res chain seq x y z
N MET A 1 6.70 -87.11 -14.00
CA MET A 1 6.77 -87.36 -12.54
C MET A 1 7.82 -86.42 -11.97
N ARG A 2 7.71 -85.77 -10.82
CA ARG A 2 6.68 -85.57 -9.82
C ARG A 2 7.36 -84.59 -8.81
N TRP A 3 6.64 -83.54 -8.40
CA TRP A 3 6.57 -82.99 -7.03
C TRP A 3 7.72 -82.04 -6.60
N VAL A 4 7.51 -80.77 -6.23
CA VAL A 4 6.61 -80.08 -5.26
C VAL A 4 7.06 -80.20 -3.79
N GLY A 5 7.25 -79.05 -3.12
CA GLY A 5 7.18 -78.87 -1.65
C GLY A 5 8.30 -77.99 -1.06
N ILE A 6 8.21 -76.65 -1.05
CA ILE A 6 7.71 -75.77 0.06
C ILE A 6 8.62 -75.79 1.32
N LEU A 7 9.25 -74.66 1.69
CA LEU A 7 8.86 -73.84 2.86
C LEU A 7 9.69 -72.55 3.02
N CYS A 8 9.01 -71.55 3.58
CA CYS A 8 9.33 -70.14 3.77
C CYS A 8 10.55 -69.82 4.65
N LEU A 9 11.18 -68.67 4.40
CA LEU A 9 11.64 -67.75 5.46
C LEU A 9 11.75 -66.31 4.91
N SER A 10 11.19 -65.39 5.67
CA SER A 10 11.02 -63.96 5.42
C SER A 10 12.20 -63.11 5.92
N LEU A 11 12.18 -61.83 5.52
CA LEU A 11 13.05 -60.69 5.88
C LEU A 11 14.37 -60.63 5.07
N GLY A 12 14.73 -59.56 4.37
CA GLY A 12 14.17 -58.23 4.20
C GLY A 12 15.28 -57.27 3.70
N VAL A 13 14.84 -56.17 3.09
CA VAL A 13 15.55 -54.87 2.93
C VAL A 13 16.31 -54.59 1.61
N ALA A 14 15.60 -53.76 0.83
CA ALA A 14 16.05 -52.56 0.10
C ALA A 14 17.02 -52.69 -1.07
N GLY A 15 16.43 -52.72 -2.26
CA GLY A 15 17.01 -52.10 -3.45
C GLY A 15 15.91 -51.92 -4.47
N PHE A 16 15.31 -50.73 -4.54
CA PHE A 16 14.68 -50.13 -5.73
C PHE A 16 14.01 -48.82 -5.31
N GLY A 17 14.56 -47.69 -5.76
CA GLY A 17 13.97 -46.39 -5.48
C GLY A 17 14.80 -45.26 -6.06
N LEU A 18 14.86 -45.13 -7.38
CA LEU A 18 15.30 -43.93 -8.09
C LEU A 18 14.86 -44.04 -9.55
N ASN A 19 13.57 -43.82 -9.81
CA ASN A 19 13.00 -43.39 -11.10
C ASN A 19 11.48 -43.19 -10.96
N ALA A 20 11.04 -42.19 -10.20
CA ALA A 20 9.64 -41.71 -10.24
C ALA A 20 9.43 -40.41 -9.45
N LEU A 21 10.25 -39.36 -9.61
CA LEU A 21 9.91 -38.02 -9.10
C LEU A 21 10.33 -36.94 -10.10
N GLY A 22 9.82 -37.07 -11.33
CA GLY A 22 9.81 -36.02 -12.34
C GLY A 22 8.40 -35.48 -12.53
N GLY A 23 7.68 -35.20 -11.45
CA GLY A 23 6.42 -34.48 -11.53
C GLY A 23 6.72 -33.01 -11.82
N LYS A 24 6.43 -32.55 -13.04
CA LYS A 24 6.26 -31.12 -13.29
C LYS A 24 5.27 -30.61 -12.23
N GLN A 25 5.68 -29.68 -11.38
CA GLN A 25 4.73 -28.85 -10.66
C GLN A 25 3.94 -28.12 -11.75
N GLU A 26 2.72 -28.58 -12.02
CA GLU A 26 1.74 -27.79 -12.74
C GLU A 26 1.58 -26.49 -11.94
N GLY A 27 1.94 -25.37 -12.57
CA GLY A 27 1.78 -24.06 -11.96
C GLY A 27 0.32 -23.85 -11.54
N ALA A 28 0.09 -23.06 -10.49
CA ALA A 28 -1.25 -22.69 -10.08
C ALA A 28 -2.06 -22.21 -11.30
N PRO A 29 -3.35 -22.58 -11.42
CA PRO A 29 -4.18 -22.16 -12.55
C PRO A 29 -4.12 -20.65 -12.73
N GLU A 30 -3.96 -20.18 -13.97
CA GLU A 30 -3.91 -18.74 -14.20
C GLU A 30 -5.19 -18.05 -13.68
N PRO A 31 -5.05 -16.89 -13.01
CA PRO A 31 -6.19 -16.16 -12.51
C PRO A 31 -7.08 -15.72 -13.67
N GLY A 32 -8.40 -15.69 -13.43
CA GLY A 32 -9.34 -15.14 -14.39
C GLY A 32 -9.18 -13.64 -14.56
N GLY A 33 -9.71 -13.11 -15.67
CA GLY A 33 -9.73 -11.67 -15.94
C GLY A 33 -10.51 -10.87 -14.88
N ALA A 34 -10.38 -9.55 -14.91
CA ALA A 34 -11.07 -8.65 -13.98
C ALA A 34 -12.61 -8.68 -14.14
N GLY A 35 -13.12 -9.13 -15.29
CA GLY A 35 -14.54 -9.38 -15.55
C GLY A 35 -15.10 -10.67 -14.93
N LEU A 36 -14.28 -11.51 -14.30
CA LEU A 36 -14.75 -12.76 -13.70
C LEU A 36 -15.61 -12.51 -12.45
N ILE A 37 -16.86 -12.94 -12.47
CA ILE A 37 -17.80 -12.95 -11.34
C ILE A 37 -18.02 -14.40 -10.93
N LEU A 38 -17.83 -14.69 -9.65
CA LEU A 38 -18.27 -15.95 -9.06
C LEU A 38 -19.72 -15.75 -8.62
N ILE A 39 -20.66 -16.45 -9.25
CA ILE A 39 -22.07 -16.39 -8.86
C ILE A 39 -22.30 -17.39 -7.74
N ASP A 40 -22.39 -16.86 -6.53
CA ASP A 40 -22.54 -17.59 -5.26
C ASP A 40 -23.74 -17.10 -4.43
N THR A 41 -24.67 -16.35 -5.04
CA THR A 41 -25.81 -15.70 -4.38
C THR A 41 -26.56 -16.62 -3.42
N LEU A 42 -26.73 -17.90 -3.78
CA LEU A 42 -27.46 -18.89 -2.99
C LEU A 42 -26.69 -19.43 -1.77
N ALA A 43 -25.40 -19.14 -1.63
CA ALA A 43 -24.57 -19.59 -0.51
C ALA A 43 -25.03 -19.00 0.82
N ALA A 44 -25.66 -17.80 0.79
CA ALA A 44 -26.27 -17.18 1.95
C ALA A 44 -27.45 -18.01 2.53
N SER A 45 -28.06 -18.87 1.71
CA SER A 45 -29.21 -19.71 2.09
C SER A 45 -28.82 -21.13 2.51
N GLY A 46 -27.52 -21.47 2.51
CA GLY A 46 -27.02 -22.77 2.94
C GLY A 46 -25.93 -23.34 2.02
N LYS A 47 -25.56 -24.60 2.27
CA LYS A 47 -24.52 -25.29 1.51
C LYS A 47 -24.96 -25.51 0.06
N LEU A 48 -24.16 -25.03 -0.89
CA LEU A 48 -24.40 -25.22 -2.32
C LEU A 48 -24.26 -26.69 -2.72
N SER A 49 -25.20 -27.19 -3.53
CA SER A 49 -25.16 -28.55 -4.07
C SER A 49 -24.17 -28.73 -5.24
N TYR A 50 -23.80 -27.62 -5.89
CA TYR A 50 -22.85 -27.58 -7.00
C TYR A 50 -21.77 -26.52 -6.73
N PRO A 51 -20.59 -26.63 -7.36
CA PRO A 51 -19.59 -25.56 -7.35
C PRO A 51 -20.18 -24.24 -7.84
N VAL A 52 -19.64 -23.11 -7.39
CA VAL A 52 -20.05 -21.76 -7.85
C VAL A 52 -19.87 -21.62 -9.36
N VAL A 53 -20.73 -20.81 -9.97
CA VAL A 53 -20.66 -20.55 -11.41
C VAL A 53 -19.62 -19.48 -11.70
N ARG A 54 -18.78 -19.72 -12.71
CA ARG A 54 -17.83 -18.72 -13.23
C ARG A 54 -18.48 -17.96 -14.37
N PHE A 55 -18.71 -16.66 -14.18
CA PHE A 55 -19.33 -15.80 -15.17
C PHE A 55 -18.36 -14.70 -15.60
N ASP A 56 -17.93 -14.71 -16.86
CA ASP A 56 -17.05 -13.66 -17.40
C ASP A 56 -17.89 -12.51 -17.97
N HIS A 57 -18.08 -11.45 -17.18
CA HIS A 57 -18.97 -10.35 -17.51
C HIS A 57 -18.54 -9.62 -18.78
N ASP A 58 -17.24 -9.34 -18.95
CA ASP A 58 -16.71 -8.59 -20.09
C ASP A 58 -16.84 -9.37 -21.41
N LYS A 59 -16.76 -10.72 -21.35
CA LYS A 59 -17.08 -11.57 -22.51
C LYS A 59 -18.55 -11.46 -22.91
N HIS A 60 -19.45 -11.44 -21.93
CA HIS A 60 -20.88 -11.35 -22.20
C HIS A 60 -21.29 -9.96 -22.70
N THR A 61 -20.81 -8.87 -22.09
CA THR A 61 -21.09 -7.50 -22.55
C THR A 61 -20.61 -7.29 -23.98
N LYS A 62 -19.44 -7.79 -24.34
CA LYS A 62 -18.95 -7.77 -25.72
C LYS A 62 -19.86 -8.55 -26.67
N ALA A 63 -20.34 -9.73 -26.28
CA ALA A 63 -21.22 -10.56 -27.10
C ALA A 63 -22.61 -9.93 -27.33
N VAL A 64 -23.13 -9.19 -26.35
CA VAL A 64 -24.41 -8.47 -26.45
C VAL A 64 -24.26 -7.00 -26.86
N GLU A 65 -23.07 -6.58 -27.32
CA GLU A 65 -22.78 -5.22 -27.77
C GLU A 65 -23.17 -4.14 -26.75
N ASN A 66 -22.85 -4.37 -25.46
CA ASN A 66 -23.16 -3.46 -24.36
C ASN A 66 -24.66 -3.17 -24.13
N LYS A 67 -25.56 -4.02 -24.62
CA LYS A 67 -27.00 -3.93 -24.35
C LYS A 67 -27.32 -4.43 -22.93
N CYS A 68 -27.13 -3.59 -21.92
CA CYS A 68 -27.34 -3.94 -20.51
C CYS A 68 -28.75 -4.50 -20.24
N ALA A 69 -29.77 -3.98 -20.94
CA ALA A 69 -31.16 -4.42 -20.84
C ALA A 69 -31.38 -5.90 -21.21
N SER A 70 -30.42 -6.53 -21.91
CA SER A 70 -30.46 -7.97 -22.18
C SER A 70 -30.36 -8.82 -20.91
N CYS A 71 -29.76 -8.30 -19.83
CA CYS A 71 -29.53 -9.05 -18.58
C CYS A 71 -30.02 -8.32 -17.32
N HIS A 72 -30.07 -6.99 -17.35
CA HIS A 72 -30.40 -6.14 -16.20
C HIS A 72 -31.65 -5.31 -16.45
N THR A 73 -32.32 -4.93 -15.38
CA THR A 73 -33.36 -3.88 -15.46
C THR A 73 -32.67 -2.53 -15.63
N VAL A 74 -33.06 -1.77 -16.66
CA VAL A 74 -32.57 -0.41 -16.90
C VAL A 74 -33.73 0.57 -16.74
N THR A 75 -33.62 1.50 -15.80
CA THR A 75 -34.60 2.58 -15.57
C THR A 75 -34.02 3.93 -15.98
N ASP A 76 -34.87 4.88 -16.35
CA ASP A 76 -34.50 6.23 -16.76
C ASP A 76 -33.43 6.30 -17.87
N GLY A 77 -33.31 5.24 -18.68
CA GLY A 77 -32.34 5.10 -19.76
C GLY A 77 -30.88 4.84 -19.34
N ASN A 78 -30.49 5.18 -18.11
CA ASN A 78 -29.09 5.08 -17.65
C ASN A 78 -28.88 4.37 -16.29
N LYS A 79 -29.93 4.04 -15.55
CA LYS A 79 -29.81 3.40 -14.22
C LYS A 79 -29.96 1.90 -14.34
N VAL A 80 -28.89 1.16 -14.04
CA VAL A 80 -28.84 -0.30 -14.14
C VAL A 80 -29.00 -0.93 -12.77
N THR A 81 -30.00 -1.80 -12.60
CA THR A 81 -30.08 -2.67 -11.41
C THR A 81 -29.04 -3.78 -11.55
N PRO A 82 -28.08 -3.93 -10.60
CA PRO A 82 -26.95 -4.85 -10.75
C PRO A 82 -27.33 -6.33 -10.63
N LEU A 83 -28.57 -6.63 -10.25
CA LEU A 83 -29.07 -8.00 -10.15
C LEU A 83 -29.41 -8.54 -11.55
N PHE A 84 -29.06 -9.80 -11.80
CA PHE A 84 -29.39 -10.49 -13.05
C PHE A 84 -30.88 -10.82 -13.11
N LYS A 85 -31.59 -10.25 -14.09
CA LYS A 85 -33.00 -10.53 -14.43
C LYS A 85 -33.99 -10.41 -13.26
N ARG A 86 -33.68 -9.61 -12.23
CA ARG A 86 -34.56 -9.35 -11.07
C ARG A 86 -34.33 -7.96 -10.48
N GLN A 87 -35.25 -7.51 -9.61
CA GLN A 87 -35.18 -6.18 -8.96
C GLN A 87 -34.79 -6.24 -7.48
N ALA A 88 -35.09 -7.34 -6.80
CA ALA A 88 -34.73 -7.61 -5.41
C ALA A 88 -34.33 -9.08 -5.27
N ASP A 89 -33.82 -9.45 -4.10
CA ASP A 89 -33.64 -10.87 -3.79
C ASP A 89 -35.00 -11.54 -3.53
N GLU A 90 -35.09 -12.80 -3.94
CA GLU A 90 -36.29 -13.63 -3.90
C GLU A 90 -35.95 -14.96 -3.21
N ASP A 91 -36.91 -15.88 -3.12
CA ASP A 91 -36.62 -17.18 -2.52
C ASP A 91 -35.54 -17.95 -3.33
N PRO A 92 -34.74 -18.81 -2.67
CA PRO A 92 -33.63 -19.51 -3.33
C PRO A 92 -34.04 -20.36 -4.54
N GLY A 93 -35.25 -20.94 -4.51
CA GLY A 93 -35.78 -21.75 -5.61
C GLY A 93 -36.06 -20.90 -6.84
N ARG A 94 -36.67 -19.74 -6.65
CA ARG A 94 -36.94 -18.79 -7.73
C ARG A 94 -35.68 -18.15 -8.28
N ILE A 95 -34.72 -17.76 -7.44
CA ILE A 95 -33.40 -17.27 -7.90
C ILE A 95 -32.70 -18.34 -8.77
N LYS A 96 -32.71 -19.61 -8.35
CA LYS A 96 -32.16 -20.72 -9.14
C LYS A 96 -32.86 -20.84 -10.50
N GLY A 97 -34.19 -20.76 -10.53
CA GLY A 97 -34.99 -20.74 -11.76
C GLY A 97 -34.58 -19.60 -12.69
N ILE A 98 -34.52 -18.36 -12.18
CA ILE A 98 -34.12 -17.17 -12.93
C ILE A 98 -32.77 -17.37 -13.62
N TYR A 99 -31.76 -17.88 -12.90
CA TYR A 99 -30.45 -18.13 -13.50
C TYR A 99 -30.52 -19.19 -14.61
N HIS A 100 -31.12 -20.35 -14.35
CA HIS A 100 -31.16 -21.42 -15.36
C HIS A 100 -31.97 -21.03 -16.59
N ASP A 101 -33.19 -20.50 -16.39
CA ASP A 101 -34.11 -20.20 -17.48
C ASP A 101 -33.53 -19.12 -18.42
N ASN A 102 -32.96 -18.06 -17.85
CA ASN A 102 -32.43 -16.94 -18.65
C ASN A 102 -31.05 -17.22 -19.23
N CYS A 103 -30.13 -17.84 -18.48
CA CYS A 103 -28.78 -18.14 -19.00
C CYS A 103 -28.85 -19.21 -20.10
N ILE A 104 -29.51 -20.34 -19.82
CA ILE A 104 -29.60 -21.45 -20.77
C ILE A 104 -30.47 -21.05 -21.96
N GLY A 105 -31.58 -20.34 -21.73
CA GLY A 105 -32.45 -19.85 -22.80
C GLY A 105 -31.71 -18.95 -23.81
N CYS A 106 -30.89 -18.01 -23.33
CA CYS A 106 -30.10 -17.15 -24.20
C CYS A 106 -29.02 -17.95 -24.96
N HIS A 107 -28.33 -18.88 -24.29
CA HIS A 107 -27.34 -19.74 -24.93
C HIS A 107 -27.95 -20.61 -26.02
N GLN A 108 -29.13 -21.20 -25.78
CA GLN A 108 -29.84 -22.02 -26.74
C GLN A 108 -30.24 -21.21 -27.97
N GLN A 109 -30.91 -20.07 -27.78
CA GLN A 109 -31.31 -19.19 -28.89
C GLN A 109 -30.10 -18.72 -29.73
N THR A 110 -28.95 -18.49 -29.09
CA THR A 110 -27.73 -18.07 -29.78
C THR A 110 -27.18 -19.19 -30.67
N VAL A 111 -27.20 -20.44 -30.19
CA VAL A 111 -26.78 -21.62 -30.98
C VAL A 111 -27.76 -21.90 -32.11
N GLU A 112 -29.07 -21.82 -31.85
CA GLU A 112 -30.12 -21.99 -32.88
C GLU A 112 -30.01 -20.94 -34.00
N ALA A 113 -29.55 -19.73 -33.67
CA ALA A 113 -29.23 -18.68 -34.63
C ALA A 113 -27.88 -18.89 -35.37
N GLY A 114 -27.23 -20.05 -35.22
CA GLY A 114 -25.97 -20.40 -35.86
C GLY A 114 -24.74 -19.66 -35.31
N LYS A 115 -24.84 -19.03 -34.14
CA LYS A 115 -23.74 -18.28 -33.51
C LYS A 115 -23.07 -19.11 -32.41
N LYS A 116 -21.86 -18.72 -32.02
CA LYS A 116 -21.14 -19.33 -30.88
C LYS A 116 -21.84 -18.94 -29.57
N GLY A 117 -22.68 -19.84 -29.05
CA GLY A 117 -23.35 -19.69 -27.76
C GLY A 117 -22.54 -20.24 -26.57
N GLY A 118 -23.11 -20.09 -25.38
CA GLY A 118 -22.56 -20.66 -24.14
C GLY A 118 -23.06 -22.08 -23.85
N PRO A 119 -22.76 -22.61 -22.65
CA PRO A 119 -23.15 -23.94 -22.24
C PRO A 119 -24.66 -24.19 -22.30
N GLN A 120 -25.04 -25.36 -22.81
CA GLN A 120 -26.41 -25.82 -22.99
C GLN A 120 -26.92 -26.60 -21.76
N SER A 121 -28.21 -26.93 -21.78
CA SER A 121 -28.82 -27.79 -20.78
C SER A 121 -28.10 -29.15 -20.73
N GLY A 122 -27.69 -29.58 -19.53
CA GLY A 122 -26.93 -30.82 -19.32
C GLY A 122 -25.41 -30.64 -19.23
N GLU A 123 -24.86 -29.48 -19.65
CA GLU A 123 -23.44 -29.18 -19.56
C GLU A 123 -23.05 -28.57 -18.21
N CYS A 124 -23.51 -29.18 -17.11
CA CYS A 124 -23.49 -28.60 -15.76
C CYS A 124 -22.11 -28.06 -15.35
N ARG A 125 -21.05 -28.81 -15.66
CA ARG A 125 -19.66 -28.50 -15.25
C ARG A 125 -19.01 -27.37 -16.05
N LEU A 126 -19.57 -26.98 -17.20
CA LEU A 126 -19.08 -25.83 -17.96
C LEU A 126 -19.47 -24.49 -17.29
N CYS A 127 -20.61 -24.46 -16.59
CA CYS A 127 -20.99 -23.33 -15.74
C CYS A 127 -20.45 -23.48 -14.31
N HIS A 128 -20.76 -24.62 -13.67
CA HIS A 128 -20.39 -24.92 -12.29
C HIS A 128 -18.94 -25.42 -12.17
N ALA A 129 -17.99 -24.55 -12.51
CA ALA A 129 -16.56 -24.84 -12.56
C ALA A 129 -15.82 -24.61 -11.23
N GLY A 130 -16.49 -24.04 -10.21
CA GLY A 130 -15.92 -23.82 -8.88
C GLY A 130 -15.09 -22.53 -8.77
N PRO A 131 -14.39 -22.32 -7.64
CA PRO A 131 -13.68 -21.08 -7.38
C PRO A 131 -12.51 -20.88 -8.35
N GLN A 132 -12.18 -19.62 -8.63
CA GLN A 132 -10.98 -19.23 -9.39
C GLN A 132 -10.55 -17.84 -8.92
N GLY A 133 -9.24 -17.62 -8.79
CA GLY A 133 -8.69 -16.29 -8.53
C GLY A 133 -8.98 -15.32 -9.68
N THR A 134 -8.85 -14.02 -9.43
CA THR A 134 -9.02 -12.98 -10.47
C THR A 134 -7.93 -11.93 -10.35
N VAL A 135 -7.55 -11.33 -11.48
CA VAL A 135 -6.68 -10.13 -11.52
C VAL A 135 -7.42 -8.84 -11.13
N ARG A 136 -8.70 -8.93 -10.73
CA ARG A 136 -9.51 -7.78 -10.30
C ARG A 136 -8.89 -7.08 -9.11
N GLU A 137 -8.62 -5.79 -9.27
CA GLU A 137 -8.20 -4.89 -8.20
C GLU A 137 -9.24 -3.79 -7.95
N VAL A 138 -9.24 -3.22 -6.74
CA VAL A 138 -10.03 -2.02 -6.46
C VAL A 138 -9.40 -0.83 -7.21
N ILE A 139 -10.21 -0.06 -7.92
CA ILE A 139 -9.75 1.14 -8.60
C ILE A 139 -9.24 2.18 -7.58
N PRO A 140 -7.96 2.61 -7.66
CA PRO A 140 -7.48 3.74 -6.87
C PRO A 140 -7.95 5.04 -7.54
N PHE A 141 -8.71 5.86 -6.81
CA PHE A 141 -9.08 7.20 -7.25
C PHE A 141 -8.03 8.19 -6.76
N ASP A 142 -6.92 8.28 -7.51
CA ASP A 142 -5.84 9.22 -7.21
C ASP A 142 -6.21 10.67 -7.57
N LYS A 143 -5.36 11.61 -7.17
CA LYS A 143 -5.54 13.05 -7.44
C LYS A 143 -5.70 13.36 -8.93
N SER A 144 -4.96 12.70 -9.80
CA SER A 144 -5.02 12.92 -11.25
C SER A 144 -6.38 12.49 -11.79
N LEU A 145 -6.82 11.28 -11.46
CA LEU A 145 -8.11 10.74 -11.90
C LEU A 145 -9.27 11.55 -11.30
N HIS A 146 -9.19 11.92 -10.02
CA HIS A 146 -10.18 12.79 -9.39
C HIS A 146 -10.26 14.15 -10.09
N TYR A 147 -9.11 14.79 -10.34
CA TYR A 147 -9.06 16.08 -11.02
C TYR A 147 -9.63 16.03 -12.44
N ARG A 148 -9.40 14.93 -13.18
CA ARG A 148 -10.01 14.73 -14.51
C ARG A 148 -11.53 14.71 -14.47
N HIS A 149 -12.14 14.21 -13.39
CA HIS A 149 -13.59 14.26 -13.21
C HIS A 149 -14.05 15.65 -12.75
N ALA A 150 -13.35 16.24 -11.78
CA ALA A 150 -13.66 17.56 -11.25
C ALA A 150 -13.56 18.68 -12.32
N SER A 151 -12.66 18.54 -13.29
CA SER A 151 -12.45 19.49 -14.40
C SER A 151 -13.17 19.12 -15.70
N SER A 152 -13.95 18.04 -15.72
CA SER A 152 -14.60 17.56 -16.94
C SER A 152 -15.75 18.47 -17.37
N LYS A 153 -15.76 18.88 -18.64
CA LYS A 153 -16.89 19.58 -19.28
C LYS A 153 -18.13 18.69 -19.44
N MET A 154 -18.02 17.38 -19.22
CA MET A 154 -19.17 16.46 -19.28
C MET A 154 -19.81 16.25 -17.90
N VAL A 155 -19.12 16.65 -16.83
CA VAL A 155 -19.64 16.58 -15.45
C VAL A 155 -19.91 18.01 -14.98
N GLN A 156 -21.01 18.57 -15.47
CA GLN A 156 -21.36 19.96 -15.19
C GLN A 156 -21.78 20.16 -13.71
N PRO A 157 -21.49 21.30 -13.09
CA PRO A 157 -21.96 21.65 -11.76
C PRO A 157 -23.48 21.56 -11.60
N ALA A 158 -23.95 21.43 -10.36
CA ALA A 158 -25.37 21.63 -10.06
C ALA A 158 -25.76 23.11 -10.27
N PRO A 159 -27.03 23.43 -10.61
CA PRO A 159 -27.48 24.81 -10.75
C PRO A 159 -27.09 25.66 -9.53
N GLY A 160 -26.46 26.81 -9.76
CA GLY A 160 -26.00 27.71 -8.70
C GLY A 160 -24.64 27.36 -8.08
N GLN A 161 -23.99 26.27 -8.49
CA GLN A 161 -22.65 25.89 -8.03
C GLN A 161 -21.59 26.14 -9.09
N LYS A 162 -20.38 26.56 -8.67
CA LYS A 162 -19.21 26.68 -9.55
C LYS A 162 -18.47 25.36 -9.74
N GLU A 163 -18.58 24.48 -8.75
CA GLU A 163 -17.89 23.18 -8.71
C GLU A 163 -18.90 22.04 -8.83
N ASN A 164 -18.43 20.87 -9.23
CA ASN A 164 -19.29 19.70 -9.48
C ASN A 164 -19.26 18.66 -8.35
N CYS A 165 -18.78 19.02 -7.15
CA CYS A 165 -18.63 18.12 -6.01
C CYS A 165 -19.93 17.37 -5.68
N SER A 166 -21.05 18.10 -5.60
CA SER A 166 -22.39 17.59 -5.29
C SER A 166 -22.96 16.62 -6.34
N LYS A 167 -22.36 16.50 -7.53
CA LYS A 167 -22.76 15.50 -8.54
C LYS A 167 -22.38 14.08 -8.12
N CYS A 168 -21.33 13.93 -7.33
CA CYS A 168 -20.82 12.62 -6.92
C CYS A 168 -20.92 12.43 -5.41
N HIS A 169 -20.63 13.48 -4.65
CA HIS A 169 -20.57 13.45 -3.20
C HIS A 169 -21.88 13.88 -2.55
N THR A 170 -22.19 13.26 -1.42
CA THR A 170 -23.25 13.69 -0.51
C THR A 170 -22.65 14.51 0.63
N GLN A 171 -23.49 15.30 1.32
CA GLN A 171 -23.10 16.17 2.44
C GLN A 171 -22.17 17.34 2.05
N ASP A 172 -22.25 17.78 0.79
CA ASP A 172 -21.52 18.96 0.31
C ASP A 172 -22.08 20.25 0.90
N THR A 173 -21.42 20.75 1.94
CA THR A 173 -21.63 22.08 2.49
C THR A 173 -20.34 22.89 2.26
N PRO A 174 -20.37 24.02 1.53
CA PRO A 174 -19.16 24.76 1.18
C PRO A 174 -18.30 25.16 2.39
N GLU A 175 -18.93 25.39 3.54
CA GLU A 175 -18.27 25.83 4.78
C GLU A 175 -17.71 24.68 5.63
N LYS A 176 -18.19 23.44 5.42
CA LYS A 176 -17.82 22.24 6.19
C LYS A 176 -17.83 21.00 5.31
N ARG A 177 -17.00 21.00 4.26
CA ARG A 177 -16.89 19.90 3.30
C ARG A 177 -16.43 18.61 3.98
N ASN A 178 -17.39 17.76 4.34
CA ASN A 178 -17.17 16.38 4.77
C ASN A 178 -17.85 15.43 3.77
N LEU A 179 -17.24 15.33 2.59
CA LEU A 179 -17.85 14.76 1.41
C LEU A 179 -17.83 13.23 1.43
N VAL A 180 -19.01 12.60 1.39
CA VAL A 180 -19.15 11.14 1.31
C VAL A 180 -19.40 10.72 -0.13
N PHE A 181 -18.65 9.75 -0.65
CA PHE A 181 -18.84 9.26 -2.02
C PHE A 181 -19.82 8.09 -2.09
N ALA A 182 -19.54 6.98 -1.41
CA ALA A 182 -20.34 5.76 -1.50
C ALA A 182 -20.14 4.88 -0.27
N LYS A 183 -21.24 4.36 0.28
CA LYS A 183 -21.21 3.50 1.47
C LYS A 183 -20.66 2.09 1.18
N ASN A 184 -20.95 1.57 0.00
CA ASN A 184 -20.58 0.21 -0.40
C ASN A 184 -20.22 0.13 -1.90
N LYS A 185 -19.94 -1.08 -2.40
CA LYS A 185 -19.55 -1.30 -3.81
C LYS A 185 -20.71 -1.07 -4.77
N GLU A 186 -21.94 -1.42 -4.36
CA GLU A 186 -23.16 -1.29 -5.15
C GLU A 186 -23.45 0.18 -5.45
N GLU A 187 -23.37 1.06 -4.44
CA GLU A 187 -23.57 2.49 -4.62
C GLU A 187 -22.51 3.10 -5.56
N ALA A 188 -21.25 2.65 -5.47
CA ALA A 188 -20.23 3.15 -6.40
C ALA A 188 -20.42 2.63 -7.83
N HIS A 189 -20.79 1.36 -8.02
CA HIS A 189 -21.13 0.87 -9.36
C HIS A 189 -22.30 1.65 -9.94
N ALA A 190 -23.36 1.88 -9.15
CA ALA A 190 -24.50 2.68 -9.57
C ALA A 190 -24.07 4.10 -9.96
N LYS A 191 -23.30 4.79 -9.13
CA LYS A 191 -22.85 6.18 -9.40
C LYS A 191 -21.90 6.29 -10.59
N CYS A 192 -20.86 5.46 -10.65
CA CYS A 192 -19.85 5.55 -11.70
C CYS A 192 -20.42 5.12 -13.06
N ILE A 193 -21.06 3.95 -13.12
CA ILE A 193 -21.47 3.35 -14.40
C ILE A 193 -22.65 4.11 -15.01
N SER A 194 -23.63 4.56 -14.21
CA SER A 194 -24.77 5.33 -14.76
C SER A 194 -24.32 6.63 -15.43
N CYS A 195 -23.43 7.39 -14.77
CA CYS A 195 -22.85 8.61 -15.34
C CYS A 195 -22.01 8.31 -16.59
N HIS A 196 -21.15 7.29 -16.54
CA HIS A 196 -20.37 6.91 -17.71
C HIS A 196 -21.25 6.53 -18.89
N MET A 197 -22.35 5.82 -18.64
CA MET A 197 -23.28 5.33 -19.66
C MET A 197 -24.09 6.48 -20.26
N GLU A 198 -24.54 7.43 -19.45
CA GLU A 198 -25.22 8.64 -19.93
C GLU A 198 -24.35 9.44 -20.91
N ILE A 199 -23.08 9.68 -20.54
CA ILE A 199 -22.12 10.39 -21.39
C ILE A 199 -21.80 9.57 -22.65
N ALA A 200 -21.70 8.24 -22.55
CA ALA A 200 -21.50 7.35 -23.68
C ALA A 200 -22.68 7.37 -24.67
N LEU A 201 -23.92 7.37 -24.16
CA LEU A 201 -25.14 7.48 -24.98
C LEU A 201 -25.19 8.82 -25.72
N ALA A 202 -24.68 9.89 -25.10
CA ALA A 202 -24.48 11.19 -25.74
C ALA A 202 -23.29 11.22 -26.72
N LYS A 203 -22.62 10.08 -26.94
CA LYS A 203 -21.42 9.93 -27.81
C LYS A 203 -20.26 10.85 -27.41
N GLN A 204 -20.17 11.19 -26.13
CA GLN A 204 -19.10 12.03 -25.59
C GLN A 204 -17.98 11.16 -24.97
N PRO A 205 -16.74 11.67 -24.88
CA PRO A 205 -15.65 10.98 -24.20
C PRO A 205 -16.02 10.73 -22.73
N THR A 206 -16.00 9.46 -22.33
CA THR A 206 -16.44 9.01 -21.00
C THR A 206 -15.43 8.06 -20.37
N GLY A 207 -15.66 7.68 -19.11
CA GLY A 207 -14.93 6.60 -18.47
C GLY A 207 -15.38 5.21 -18.94
N PRO A 208 -14.69 4.14 -18.52
CA PRO A 208 -15.01 2.77 -18.94
C PRO A 208 -16.35 2.29 -18.38
N LEU A 209 -16.99 1.39 -19.14
CA LEU A 209 -18.20 0.65 -18.75
C LEU A 209 -17.92 -0.82 -18.45
N GLU A 210 -16.81 -1.36 -18.95
CA GLU A 210 -16.40 -2.76 -18.77
C GLU A 210 -15.65 -2.95 -17.44
N CYS A 211 -15.73 -4.16 -16.88
CA CYS A 211 -15.11 -4.49 -15.59
C CYS A 211 -13.60 -4.30 -15.66
N ALA A 212 -12.93 -4.88 -16.67
CA ALA A 212 -11.50 -4.74 -16.86
C ALA A 212 -11.07 -3.30 -17.12
N GLY A 213 -11.95 -2.47 -17.71
CA GLY A 213 -11.66 -1.05 -17.87
C GLY A 213 -11.36 -0.36 -16.54
N CYS A 214 -12.12 -0.67 -15.48
CA CYS A 214 -11.92 -0.13 -14.12
C CYS A 214 -10.96 -0.95 -13.25
N HIS A 215 -11.02 -2.27 -13.34
CA HIS A 215 -10.47 -3.16 -12.32
C HIS A 215 -9.19 -3.91 -12.73
N ASP A 216 -8.76 -3.80 -13.98
CA ASP A 216 -7.51 -4.38 -14.45
C ASP A 216 -6.38 -3.33 -14.38
N ALA A 217 -5.30 -3.64 -13.67
CA ALA A 217 -4.17 -2.74 -13.50
C ALA A 217 -3.47 -2.40 -14.83
N ALA A 218 -3.34 -3.37 -15.74
CA ALA A 218 -2.72 -3.16 -17.03
C ALA A 218 -3.59 -2.24 -17.91
N LYS A 219 -4.92 -2.38 -17.87
CA LYS A 219 -5.83 -1.44 -18.56
C LYS A 219 -5.75 -0.04 -17.96
N ARG A 220 -5.76 0.08 -16.63
CA ARG A 220 -5.64 1.37 -15.94
C ARG A 220 -4.33 2.10 -16.23
N SER A 221 -3.24 1.39 -16.49
CA SER A 221 -1.94 1.99 -16.84
C SER A 221 -2.01 2.90 -18.08
N THR A 222 -3.03 2.72 -18.92
CA THR A 222 -3.27 3.53 -20.13
C THR A 222 -4.04 4.83 -19.87
N TYR A 223 -4.51 5.05 -18.64
CA TYR A 223 -5.23 6.28 -18.29
C TYR A 223 -4.34 7.50 -18.47
N LYS A 224 -4.89 8.56 -19.03
CA LYS A 224 -4.23 9.87 -19.03
C LYS A 224 -3.94 10.30 -17.59
N VAL A 225 -2.67 10.59 -17.30
CA VAL A 225 -2.20 11.14 -16.03
C VAL A 225 -1.98 12.64 -16.18
N VAL A 226 -2.52 13.41 -15.24
CA VAL A 226 -2.24 14.84 -15.10
C VAL A 226 -1.08 14.98 -14.11
N ALA A 227 0.06 15.50 -14.56
CA ALA A 227 1.25 15.65 -13.72
C ALA A 227 1.04 16.73 -12.65
N ASP A 228 0.63 17.92 -13.07
CA ASP A 228 0.46 19.08 -12.20
C ASP A 228 -1.01 19.24 -11.80
N VAL A 229 -1.42 18.42 -10.82
CA VAL A 229 -2.78 18.50 -10.27
C VAL A 229 -2.86 19.65 -9.27
N PRO A 230 -3.76 20.64 -9.47
CA PRO A 230 -4.02 21.66 -8.47
C PRO A 230 -4.43 21.06 -7.12
N ARG A 231 -4.16 21.77 -6.03
CA ARG A 231 -4.63 21.36 -4.71
C ARG A 231 -6.16 21.28 -4.73
N LEU A 232 -6.71 20.18 -4.20
CA LEU A 232 -8.14 19.99 -4.08
C LEU A 232 -8.63 20.77 -2.86
N GLU A 233 -9.32 21.89 -3.07
CA GLU A 233 -9.84 22.72 -1.98
C GLU A 233 -11.16 22.13 -1.43
N ALA A 234 -11.07 21.53 -0.25
CA ALA A 234 -12.15 20.85 0.44
C ALA A 234 -12.28 21.30 1.91
N GLY A 235 -11.88 22.55 2.23
CA GLY A 235 -12.00 23.11 3.58
C GLY A 235 -10.97 22.57 4.59
N GLN A 236 -9.94 21.88 4.11
CA GLN A 236 -8.82 21.41 4.92
C GLN A 236 -7.92 22.57 5.37
N THR A 237 -7.16 22.32 6.44
CA THR A 237 -6.25 23.31 7.03
C THR A 237 -4.81 22.99 6.63
N ASP A 238 -3.98 24.01 6.42
CA ASP A 238 -2.58 23.80 6.01
C ASP A 238 -1.73 23.18 7.11
N ALA A 239 -1.94 23.60 8.36
CA ALA A 239 -1.29 23.07 9.55
C ALA A 239 -2.33 22.70 10.62
N MET A 240 -2.04 21.67 11.41
CA MET A 240 -2.89 21.19 12.50
C MET A 240 -2.05 20.88 13.74
N LEU A 241 -2.56 21.20 14.93
CA LEU A 241 -1.96 20.79 16.20
C LEU A 241 -2.73 19.60 16.78
N LEU A 242 -2.06 18.45 16.88
CA LEU A 242 -2.54 17.31 17.65
C LEU A 242 -2.09 17.49 19.09
N VAL A 243 -3.02 17.40 20.04
CA VAL A 243 -2.75 17.63 21.45
C VAL A 243 -3.01 16.34 22.22
N ALA A 244 -2.01 15.87 22.98
CA ALA A 244 -2.20 14.72 23.85
C ALA A 244 -3.22 15.07 24.96
N PRO A 245 -4.12 14.17 25.36
CA PRO A 245 -5.08 14.42 26.43
C PRO A 245 -4.38 14.86 27.72
N ALA A 246 -4.99 15.76 28.49
CA ALA A 246 -4.45 16.18 29.78
C ALA A 246 -4.42 14.99 30.76
N SER A 247 -3.33 14.86 31.53
CA SER A 247 -3.32 13.94 32.66
C SER A 247 -4.36 14.38 33.69
N LYS A 248 -5.07 13.41 34.30
CA LYS A 248 -6.07 13.69 35.35
C LYS A 248 -5.49 14.39 36.58
N SER A 249 -4.17 14.32 36.78
CA SER A 249 -3.44 14.95 37.88
C SER A 249 -2.60 16.17 37.47
N ALA A 250 -2.67 16.60 36.20
CA ALA A 250 -1.86 17.73 35.73
C ALA A 250 -2.39 19.06 36.30
N ALA A 251 -1.48 19.87 36.84
CA ALA A 251 -1.78 21.25 37.21
C ALA A 251 -2.18 22.08 35.97
N GLN A 252 -2.99 23.11 36.18
CA GLN A 252 -3.40 24.03 35.12
C GLN A 252 -2.15 24.75 34.57
N GLY A 253 -1.98 24.73 33.24
CA GLY A 253 -0.78 25.27 32.57
C GLY A 253 0.44 24.35 32.51
N ALA A 254 0.34 23.10 33.01
CA ALA A 254 1.42 22.13 32.87
C ALA A 254 1.76 21.85 31.38
N PRO A 255 3.05 21.67 31.04
CA PRO A 255 3.45 21.31 29.68
C PRO A 255 2.72 20.05 29.20
N ARG A 256 2.28 20.09 27.94
CA ARG A 256 1.67 18.93 27.27
C ARG A 256 2.43 18.60 26.01
N ALA A 257 2.52 17.30 25.73
CA ALA A 257 3.02 16.82 24.46
C ALA A 257 2.04 17.19 23.35
N VAL A 258 2.52 17.90 22.34
CA VAL A 258 1.80 18.22 21.11
C VAL A 258 2.57 17.76 19.88
N VAL A 259 1.84 17.51 18.79
CA VAL A 259 2.42 17.21 17.49
C VAL A 259 1.87 18.21 16.47
N PRO A 260 2.68 19.19 16.02
CA PRO A 260 2.31 20.04 14.92
C PRO A 260 2.52 19.27 13.60
N PHE A 261 1.46 19.22 12.81
CA PHE A 261 1.36 18.46 11.57
C PHE A 261 1.16 19.38 10.38
N ASP A 262 2.07 19.27 9.40
CA ASP A 262 2.02 20.00 8.13
C ASP A 262 1.13 19.23 7.14
N HIS A 263 -0.17 19.49 7.19
CA HIS A 263 -1.15 18.78 6.37
C HIS A 263 -0.96 19.10 4.89
N LYS A 264 -0.65 20.35 4.53
CA LYS A 264 -0.43 20.77 3.14
C LYS A 264 0.77 20.10 2.49
N ALA A 265 1.89 19.98 3.20
CA ALA A 265 3.05 19.27 2.68
C ALA A 265 2.74 17.78 2.47
N HIS A 266 2.00 17.15 3.40
CA HIS A 266 1.62 15.75 3.26
C HIS A 266 0.64 15.53 2.11
N GLU A 267 -0.34 16.44 1.92
CA GLU A 267 -1.21 16.42 0.75
C GLU A 267 -0.35 16.34 -0.52
N ALA A 268 0.63 17.22 -0.70
CA ALA A 268 1.47 17.25 -1.91
C ALA A 268 2.27 15.95 -2.16
N LYS A 269 2.50 15.12 -1.13
CA LYS A 269 3.30 13.89 -1.23
C LYS A 269 2.49 12.60 -1.30
N VAL A 270 1.18 12.65 -0.99
CA VAL A 270 0.28 11.49 -1.10
C VAL A 270 -0.57 11.55 -2.37
N SER A 271 -0.84 10.38 -2.96
CA SER A 271 -1.64 10.27 -4.17
C SER A 271 -3.14 10.43 -3.96
N ARG A 272 -3.63 10.29 -2.71
CA ARG A 272 -5.05 10.37 -2.32
C ARG A 272 -5.19 10.68 -0.83
N CYS A 273 -6.26 11.39 -0.45
CA CYS A 273 -6.56 11.71 0.96
C CYS A 273 -6.83 10.46 1.79
N SER A 274 -7.39 9.41 1.16
CA SER A 274 -7.68 8.14 1.81
C SER A 274 -6.44 7.27 2.09
N ALA A 275 -5.23 7.79 1.84
CA ALA A 275 -4.01 7.19 2.36
C ALA A 275 -3.91 7.36 3.88
N CYS A 276 -4.52 8.43 4.44
CA CYS A 276 -4.60 8.68 5.87
C CYS A 276 -6.06 8.60 6.36
N HIS A 277 -6.99 9.27 5.67
CA HIS A 277 -8.42 9.16 5.95
C HIS A 277 -8.99 7.87 5.34
N HIS A 278 -8.61 6.72 5.89
CA HIS A 278 -8.84 5.41 5.27
C HIS A 278 -10.32 5.06 5.03
N ASP A 279 -11.24 5.72 5.74
CA ASP A 279 -12.70 5.57 5.55
C ASP A 279 -13.34 6.69 4.71
N ALA A 280 -12.53 7.46 3.97
CA ALA A 280 -12.96 8.64 3.23
C ALA A 280 -14.12 8.43 2.27
N ARG A 281 -14.21 7.21 1.72
CA ARG A 281 -15.25 6.84 0.77
C ARG A 281 -16.64 6.87 1.42
N SER A 282 -16.78 6.34 2.63
CA SER A 282 -18.06 6.09 3.31
C SER A 282 -18.37 7.09 4.42
N GLN A 283 -17.36 7.66 5.08
CA GLN A 283 -17.50 8.56 6.24
C GLN A 283 -17.04 10.01 5.96
N GLY A 284 -16.52 10.28 4.76
CA GLY A 284 -15.88 11.56 4.46
C GLY A 284 -14.52 11.68 5.14
N VAL A 285 -14.02 12.88 5.39
CA VAL A 285 -12.68 13.12 5.96
C VAL A 285 -12.76 13.52 7.45
N PRO A 286 -13.19 12.62 8.36
CA PRO A 286 -13.26 12.93 9.78
C PRO A 286 -11.85 13.08 10.38
N ALA A 287 -11.79 13.75 11.52
CA ALA A 287 -10.59 13.77 12.34
C ALA A 287 -10.33 12.38 12.96
N CYS A 288 -9.07 11.98 13.09
CA CYS A 288 -8.69 10.68 13.63
C CYS A 288 -9.28 10.44 15.03
N SER A 289 -9.33 11.48 15.86
CA SER A 289 -9.88 11.44 17.23
C SER A 289 -11.37 11.13 17.30
N GLN A 290 -12.09 11.23 16.18
CA GLN A 290 -13.49 10.83 16.14
C GLN A 290 -13.65 9.32 16.28
N CYS A 291 -12.66 8.50 15.90
CA CYS A 291 -12.71 7.04 16.03
C CYS A 291 -11.61 6.52 16.97
N HIS A 292 -10.43 7.12 16.93
CA HIS A 292 -9.26 6.72 17.70
C HIS A 292 -9.12 7.60 18.95
N THR A 293 -9.71 7.16 20.04
CA THR A 293 -9.57 7.80 21.36
C THR A 293 -8.36 7.24 22.10
N PRO A 294 -7.89 7.86 23.20
CA PRO A 294 -6.81 7.30 24.02
C PRO A 294 -7.10 5.88 24.53
N GLY A 295 -8.36 5.58 24.87
CA GLY A 295 -8.80 4.25 25.31
C GLY A 295 -9.26 3.32 24.18
N GLY A 296 -9.32 3.80 22.94
CA GLY A 296 -10.02 3.14 21.83
C GLY A 296 -11.54 3.16 22.02
N LYS A 297 -12.28 2.96 20.92
CA LYS A 297 -13.72 2.71 20.94
C LYS A 297 -14.15 1.84 19.76
N GLU A 298 -15.38 1.33 19.81
CA GLU A 298 -15.92 0.39 18.82
C GLU A 298 -15.84 0.92 17.38
N ASP A 299 -16.21 2.18 17.14
CA ASP A 299 -16.14 2.80 15.80
C ASP A 299 -14.73 2.78 15.17
N GLY A 300 -13.69 2.78 16.00
CA GLY A 300 -12.28 2.69 15.59
C GLY A 300 -11.70 1.28 15.72
N ALA A 301 -12.53 0.25 15.83
CA ALA A 301 -12.16 -1.14 16.12
C ALA A 301 -11.26 -1.28 17.36
N PHE A 302 -11.49 -0.42 18.36
CA PHE A 302 -10.69 -0.30 19.59
C PHE A 302 -9.21 0.05 19.37
N ILE A 303 -8.83 0.52 18.17
CA ILE A 303 -7.50 1.05 17.91
C ILE A 303 -7.35 2.40 18.61
N THR A 304 -6.39 2.48 19.54
CA THR A 304 -6.12 3.71 20.30
C THR A 304 -5.49 4.79 19.42
N MET A 305 -5.54 6.05 19.87
CA MET A 305 -4.84 7.15 19.20
C MET A 305 -3.34 6.88 19.03
N GLU A 306 -2.70 6.28 20.04
CA GLU A 306 -1.28 5.92 19.96
C GLU A 306 -1.02 4.90 18.86
N GLN A 307 -1.84 3.85 18.77
CA GLN A 307 -1.72 2.84 17.73
C GLN A 307 -2.00 3.41 16.34
N ALA A 308 -3.02 4.26 16.19
CA ALA A 308 -3.34 4.92 14.94
C ALA A 308 -2.15 5.75 14.39
N MET A 309 -1.33 6.34 15.27
CA MET A 309 -0.20 7.18 14.86
C MET A 309 1.12 6.41 14.72
N HIS A 310 1.31 5.30 15.45
CA HIS A 310 2.62 4.66 15.58
C HIS A 310 2.75 3.21 15.08
N ARG A 311 1.67 2.56 14.61
CA ARG A 311 1.74 1.17 14.13
C ARG A 311 2.75 1.03 12.97
N PRO A 312 3.84 0.27 13.12
CA PRO A 312 5.00 0.34 12.21
C PRO A 312 4.76 -0.20 10.81
N MET A 313 3.67 -0.95 10.61
CA MET A 313 3.29 -1.58 9.33
C MET A 313 1.98 -1.02 8.77
N ALA A 314 1.38 -0.02 9.43
CA ALA A 314 0.12 0.60 9.02
C ALA A 314 0.40 1.85 8.18
N MET A 315 0.05 1.83 6.90
CA MET A 315 0.32 2.94 5.98
C MET A 315 -0.42 4.23 6.34
N GLU A 316 -1.54 4.12 7.04
CA GLU A 316 -2.34 5.21 7.57
C GLU A 316 -1.71 5.89 8.80
N SER A 317 -0.71 5.27 9.42
CA SER A 317 0.01 5.81 10.57
C SER A 317 1.24 6.62 10.16
N CYS A 318 1.66 7.55 11.02
CA CYS A 318 2.87 8.36 10.78
C CYS A 318 4.11 7.46 10.64
N ILE A 319 4.29 6.54 11.59
CA ILE A 319 5.48 5.67 11.62
C ILE A 319 5.46 4.64 10.49
N GLY A 320 4.31 4.01 10.22
CA GLY A 320 4.22 3.02 9.16
C GLY A 320 4.44 3.59 7.77
N CYS A 321 3.85 4.74 7.45
CA CYS A 321 4.12 5.42 6.18
C CYS A 321 5.59 5.83 6.05
N HIS A 322 6.19 6.40 7.10
CA HIS A 322 7.60 6.78 7.10
C HIS A 322 8.52 5.55 6.98
N ASN A 323 8.16 4.41 7.59
CA ASN A 323 8.88 3.15 7.43
C ASN A 323 8.84 2.64 5.99
N ALA A 324 7.69 2.69 5.33
CA ALA A 324 7.58 2.35 3.92
C ALA A 324 8.46 3.25 3.03
N LYS A 325 8.59 4.54 3.37
CA LYS A 325 9.52 5.46 2.69
C LYS A 325 10.99 5.16 2.95
N LYS A 326 11.34 4.70 4.15
CA LYS A 326 12.71 4.26 4.46
C LYS A 326 13.11 2.96 3.75
N ALA A 327 12.14 2.18 3.25
CA ALA A 327 12.39 0.97 2.47
C ALA A 327 12.69 1.24 0.98
N GLU A 328 12.58 2.49 0.52
CA GLU A 328 12.99 2.84 -0.85
C GLU A 328 14.52 2.64 -1.01
N PRO A 329 15.03 2.21 -2.18
CA PRO A 329 16.43 1.79 -2.33
C PRO A 329 17.46 2.83 -1.86
N GLN A 330 17.23 4.11 -2.12
CA GLN A 330 18.12 5.21 -1.71
C GLN A 330 18.19 5.43 -0.18
N CYS A 331 17.27 4.85 0.58
CA CYS A 331 17.17 4.93 2.04
C CYS A 331 17.51 3.59 2.72
N ALA A 332 17.15 2.48 2.07
CA ALA A 332 17.15 1.13 2.63
C ALA A 332 18.55 0.66 3.06
N GLY A 333 19.61 1.11 2.39
CA GLY A 333 20.99 0.75 2.71
C GLY A 333 21.35 0.96 4.19
N CYS A 334 20.94 2.10 4.77
CA CYS A 334 21.13 2.36 6.20
C CYS A 334 19.97 1.84 7.05
N HIS A 335 18.72 2.06 6.62
CA HIS A 335 17.55 1.84 7.47
C HIS A 335 17.19 0.36 7.69
N GLU A 336 17.52 -0.55 6.77
CA GLU A 336 17.38 -1.99 6.98
C GLU A 336 18.37 -2.50 8.05
N PHE A 337 19.57 -1.93 8.07
CA PHE A 337 20.63 -2.32 9.01
C PHE A 337 20.36 -1.76 10.42
N LEU A 338 19.90 -0.50 10.51
CA LEU A 338 19.54 0.14 11.77
C LEU A 338 18.22 -0.38 12.35
N GLY A 339 17.26 -0.80 11.51
CA GLY A 339 15.93 -1.24 11.93
C GLY A 339 15.92 -2.52 12.79
N ARG A 340 17.06 -3.20 12.93
CA ARG A 340 17.22 -4.41 13.76
C ARG A 340 17.50 -4.12 15.23
N THR A 341 17.72 -2.85 15.61
CA THR A 341 17.85 -2.45 17.01
C THR A 341 16.49 -2.03 17.55
N THR A 342 15.93 -2.78 18.51
CA THR A 342 14.58 -2.60 19.08
C THR A 342 14.41 -1.39 19.99
N LYS A 343 15.47 -0.60 20.23
CA LYS A 343 15.39 0.59 21.08
C LYS A 343 15.01 1.80 20.23
N SER A 344 13.75 2.22 20.35
CA SER A 344 13.29 3.56 20.02
C SER A 344 14.26 4.56 20.64
N GLN A 345 14.97 5.32 19.81
CA GLN A 345 15.82 6.39 20.31
C GLN A 345 14.90 7.51 20.82
N GLU A 346 15.01 7.91 22.08
CA GLU A 346 14.21 9.00 22.67
C GLU A 346 14.24 10.28 21.82
N GLY A 347 15.34 10.54 21.10
CA GLY A 347 15.47 11.64 20.15
C GLY A 347 14.53 11.56 18.93
N ALA A 348 14.03 10.37 18.58
CA ALA A 348 13.05 10.20 17.49
C ALA A 348 11.65 10.68 17.91
N CYS A 349 11.27 10.49 19.19
CA CYS A 349 10.00 10.97 19.74
C CYS A 349 9.92 12.50 19.62
N ALA A 350 11.01 13.19 19.97
CA ALA A 350 11.14 14.65 19.92
C ALA A 350 11.07 15.25 18.50
N LYS A 351 11.20 14.44 17.44
CA LYS A 351 10.97 14.91 16.06
C LYS A 351 9.49 15.18 15.80
N CYS A 352 8.58 14.48 16.47
CA CYS A 352 7.14 14.73 16.32
C CYS A 352 6.59 15.48 17.53
N HIS A 353 6.92 15.01 18.73
CA HIS A 353 6.41 15.50 20.00
C HIS A 353 7.20 16.71 20.49
N VAL A 354 6.48 17.78 20.78
CA VAL A 354 7.00 18.98 21.44
C VAL A 354 6.29 19.12 22.78
N GLU A 355 7.04 19.22 23.87
CA GLU A 355 6.47 19.56 25.16
C GLU A 355 6.44 21.08 25.31
N MET A 356 5.26 21.63 25.55
CA MET A 356 5.11 23.07 25.76
C MET A 356 3.90 23.41 26.62
N PRO A 357 3.93 24.53 27.36
CA PRO A 357 2.71 25.11 27.93
C PRO A 357 1.78 25.51 26.79
N LEU A 358 0.48 25.23 26.96
CA LEU A 358 -0.54 25.55 25.97
C LEU A 358 -1.21 26.88 26.32
N PRO A 359 -1.42 27.79 25.34
CA PRO A 359 -2.22 28.99 25.56
C PRO A 359 -3.65 28.64 25.99
N ASP A 360 -4.24 29.48 26.84
CA ASP A 360 -5.62 29.31 27.26
C ASP A 360 -6.58 29.29 26.07
N GLY A 361 -7.53 28.36 26.08
CA GLY A 361 -8.54 28.23 25.03
C GLY A 361 -8.04 27.60 23.72
N VAL A 362 -6.77 27.19 23.62
CA VAL A 362 -6.22 26.64 22.37
C VAL A 362 -6.96 25.39 21.91
N GLU A 363 -7.34 24.48 22.80
CA GLU A 363 -8.02 23.24 22.40
C GLU A 363 -9.39 23.50 21.75
N GLN A 364 -10.10 24.51 22.24
CA GLN A 364 -11.44 24.88 21.79
C GLN A 364 -11.40 25.75 20.53
N ASN A 365 -10.30 26.47 20.28
CA ASN A 365 -10.17 27.39 19.14
C ASN A 365 -9.33 26.77 18.00
N LYS A 366 -10.02 26.31 16.94
CA LYS A 366 -9.37 25.73 15.75
C LYS A 366 -8.38 26.68 15.08
N ALA A 367 -8.72 27.97 14.95
CA ALA A 367 -7.84 28.94 14.29
C ALA A 367 -6.55 29.14 15.10
N LEU A 368 -6.67 29.24 16.43
CA LEU A 368 -5.53 29.35 17.33
C LEU A 368 -4.64 28.08 17.27
N ARG A 369 -5.22 26.88 17.25
CA ARG A 369 -4.44 25.63 17.05
C ARG A 369 -3.65 25.63 15.77
N ASN A 370 -4.28 26.01 14.67
CA ASN A 370 -3.64 25.98 13.36
C ASN A 370 -2.50 27.00 13.27
N SER A 371 -2.71 28.21 13.77
CA SER A 371 -1.67 29.24 13.84
C SER A 371 -0.51 28.79 14.72
N LEU A 372 -0.78 28.21 15.89
CA LEU A 372 0.26 27.68 16.77
C LEU A 372 1.04 26.54 16.09
N ALA A 373 0.36 25.60 15.43
CA ALA A 373 1.01 24.55 14.68
C ALA A 373 1.93 25.11 13.59
N GLN A 374 1.45 26.09 12.83
CA GLN A 374 2.22 26.74 11.78
C GLN A 374 3.49 27.39 12.33
N THR A 375 3.40 28.17 13.42
CA THR A 375 4.56 28.79 14.07
C THR A 375 5.59 27.74 14.51
N ILE A 376 5.15 26.63 15.11
CA ILE A 376 6.07 25.56 15.51
C ILE A 376 6.71 24.90 14.28
N LEU A 377 5.96 24.66 13.20
CA LEU A 377 6.50 24.09 11.97
C LEU A 377 7.54 25.00 11.31
N GLU A 378 7.30 26.31 11.28
CA GLU A 378 8.21 27.29 10.66
C GLU A 378 9.53 27.44 11.42
N SER A 379 9.54 27.17 12.73
CA SER A 379 10.75 27.18 13.56
C SER A 379 11.59 25.89 13.50
N ARG A 380 11.08 24.82 12.86
CA ARG A 380 11.81 23.55 12.76
C ARG A 380 13.08 23.67 11.90
N PRO A 381 14.19 23.02 12.28
CA PRO A 381 15.38 22.96 11.46
C PRO A 381 15.09 22.19 10.16
N LYS A 382 15.46 22.78 9.03
CA LYS A 382 15.11 22.24 7.70
C LYS A 382 16.12 21.25 7.14
N LYS A 383 17.37 21.25 7.61
CA LYS A 383 18.45 20.33 7.20
C LYS A 383 19.57 20.30 8.24
N ASP A 384 20.38 19.24 8.21
CA ASP A 384 21.67 19.23 8.93
C ASP A 384 22.60 20.25 8.27
N THR A 385 23.14 21.17 9.07
CA THR A 385 24.08 22.20 8.62
C THR A 385 25.54 21.86 8.97
N ALA A 386 25.76 20.75 9.67
CA ALA A 386 27.07 20.33 10.16
C ALA A 386 27.77 19.27 9.29
N LEU A 387 27.11 18.69 8.28
CA LEU A 387 27.76 17.76 7.35
C LEU A 387 28.75 18.51 6.43
N ARG A 388 30.04 18.39 6.73
CA ARG A 388 31.14 19.02 5.98
C ARG A 388 31.90 17.97 5.16
N LEU A 389 31.55 17.86 3.87
CA LEU A 389 32.11 16.83 2.98
C LEU A 389 33.63 16.92 2.82
N ASP A 390 34.20 18.11 2.95
CA ASP A 390 35.62 18.41 2.89
C ASP A 390 36.40 17.84 4.09
N GLU A 391 35.79 17.82 5.28
CA GLU A 391 36.36 17.25 6.51
C GLU A 391 36.30 15.71 6.53
N ILE A 392 35.51 15.09 5.64
CA ILE A 392 35.37 13.64 5.56
C ILE A 392 36.56 13.04 4.79
N PRO A 393 37.24 11.98 5.29
CA PRO A 393 38.34 11.34 4.58
C PRO A 393 37.94 10.86 3.18
N GLU A 394 38.79 11.12 2.17
CA GLU A 394 38.52 10.75 0.78
C GLU A 394 38.51 9.24 0.57
N VAL A 395 39.56 8.58 1.08
CA VAL A 395 39.74 7.13 1.06
C VAL A 395 40.09 6.68 2.47
N VAL A 396 39.50 5.58 2.92
CA VAL A 396 39.85 4.90 4.17
C VAL A 396 40.43 3.53 3.83
N GLU A 397 41.64 3.26 4.32
CA GLU A 397 42.27 1.95 4.15
C GLU A 397 41.86 1.00 5.28
N ILE A 398 41.22 -0.11 4.94
CA ILE A 398 40.74 -1.11 5.90
C ILE A 398 41.66 -2.32 5.84
N GLY A 399 42.67 -2.35 6.72
CA GLY A 399 43.74 -3.35 6.72
C GLY A 399 43.85 -4.24 7.97
N SER A 400 43.03 -4.01 9.01
CA SER A 400 43.16 -4.68 10.32
C SER A 400 43.00 -6.21 10.30
N LEU A 401 42.44 -6.75 9.22
CA LEU A 401 42.22 -8.17 8.94
C LEU A 401 42.99 -8.68 7.71
N SER A 402 43.92 -7.91 7.16
CA SER A 402 44.58 -8.23 5.90
C SER A 402 45.48 -9.48 6.05
N LYS A 403 44.97 -10.62 5.57
CA LYS A 403 45.67 -11.91 5.54
C LYS A 403 45.76 -12.47 4.13
N GLU A 404 44.64 -12.94 3.57
CA GLU A 404 44.54 -13.53 2.21
C GLU A 404 44.42 -12.45 1.11
N TYR A 405 43.90 -11.29 1.46
CA TYR A 405 43.68 -10.14 0.58
C TYR A 405 44.39 -8.90 1.12
N GLN A 406 44.77 -8.01 0.22
CA GLN A 406 45.31 -6.69 0.53
C GLN A 406 44.28 -5.83 1.29
N PRO A 407 44.71 -4.79 2.02
CA PRO A 407 43.79 -3.83 2.61
C PRO A 407 42.79 -3.27 1.59
N SER A 408 41.52 -3.13 1.99
CA SER A 408 40.51 -2.53 1.12
C SER A 408 40.67 -1.01 1.09
N LYS A 409 40.72 -0.42 -0.10
CA LYS A 409 40.73 1.03 -0.29
C LYS A 409 39.30 1.53 -0.45
N PHE A 410 38.63 1.83 0.66
CA PHE A 410 37.23 2.23 0.65
C PHE A 410 37.08 3.70 0.23
N PRO A 411 36.33 4.01 -0.86
CA PRO A 411 36.15 5.39 -1.34
C PRO A 411 35.13 6.15 -0.48
N HIS A 412 35.51 6.42 0.77
CA HIS A 412 34.64 6.88 1.86
C HIS A 412 33.84 8.15 1.52
N ARG A 413 34.50 9.26 1.18
CA ARG A 413 33.82 10.52 0.84
C ARG A 413 32.88 10.38 -0.36
N LYS A 414 33.27 9.59 -1.36
CA LYS A 414 32.45 9.36 -2.57
C LYS A 414 31.13 8.66 -2.24
N VAL A 415 31.18 7.62 -1.39
CA VAL A 415 29.98 6.91 -0.93
C VAL A 415 29.08 7.85 -0.13
N VAL A 416 29.65 8.60 0.82
CA VAL A 416 28.90 9.59 1.62
C VAL A 416 28.20 10.62 0.73
N LYS A 417 28.91 11.18 -0.25
CA LYS A 417 28.33 12.14 -1.21
C LYS A 417 27.15 11.55 -1.97
N LYS A 418 27.26 10.30 -2.44
CA LYS A 418 26.18 9.63 -3.17
C LYS A 418 24.95 9.35 -2.30
N ILE A 419 25.15 9.00 -1.03
CA ILE A 419 24.04 8.86 -0.07
C ILE A 419 23.37 10.21 0.17
N ALA A 420 24.15 11.29 0.35
CA ALA A 420 23.62 12.64 0.55
C ALA A 420 22.80 13.13 -0.66
N GLU A 421 23.29 12.90 -1.89
CA GLU A 421 22.56 13.18 -3.14
C GLU A 421 21.21 12.42 -3.19
N GLY A 422 21.19 11.16 -2.76
CA GLY A 422 19.96 10.35 -2.71
C GLY A 422 18.89 10.89 -1.75
N MET A 423 19.28 11.70 -0.77
CA MET A 423 18.36 12.30 0.21
C MET A 423 17.94 13.74 -0.11
N GLU A 424 18.58 14.40 -1.08
CA GLU A 424 18.47 15.85 -1.30
C GLU A 424 17.01 16.34 -1.48
N ASN A 425 16.18 15.54 -2.17
CA ASN A 425 14.78 15.88 -2.45
C ASN A 425 13.79 15.38 -1.39
N SER A 426 14.27 14.81 -0.29
CA SER A 426 13.45 14.24 0.78
C SER A 426 13.38 15.18 1.97
N THR A 427 12.25 15.90 2.11
CA THR A 427 11.97 16.71 3.30
C THR A 427 11.89 15.85 4.58
N LEU A 428 11.48 14.59 4.44
CA LEU A 428 11.46 13.62 5.54
C LEU A 428 12.88 13.35 6.05
N ALA A 429 13.82 13.04 5.14
CA ALA A 429 15.21 12.79 5.50
C ALA A 429 15.85 14.06 6.08
N ALA A 430 15.63 15.22 5.45
CA ALA A 430 16.19 16.49 5.90
C ALA A 430 15.78 16.86 7.33
N TYR A 431 14.51 16.61 7.69
CA TYR A 431 14.02 16.89 9.04
C TYR A 431 14.44 15.84 10.07
N PHE A 432 14.30 14.54 9.78
CA PHE A 432 14.64 13.49 10.76
C PHE A 432 16.15 13.32 10.96
N HIS A 433 16.97 13.67 9.97
CA HIS A 433 18.43 13.65 10.06
C HIS A 433 19.04 15.04 10.36
N SER A 434 18.25 16.02 10.82
CA SER A 434 18.72 17.38 11.10
C SER A 434 19.73 17.51 12.26
N ALA A 435 19.95 16.45 13.03
CA ALA A 435 20.97 16.46 14.08
C ALA A 435 22.38 16.35 13.46
N PRO A 436 23.40 17.05 14.01
CA PRO A 436 24.75 17.02 13.48
C PRO A 436 25.29 15.59 13.28
N ASN A 437 25.78 15.31 12.08
CA ASN A 437 26.39 14.01 11.72
C ASN A 437 25.43 12.81 11.85
N ALA A 438 24.11 13.03 11.88
CA ALA A 438 23.13 11.94 12.06
C ALA A 438 23.24 10.86 10.97
N MET A 439 23.53 11.26 9.74
CA MET A 439 23.74 10.33 8.62
C MET A 439 24.93 9.39 8.85
N CYS A 440 25.98 9.86 9.53
CA CYS A 440 27.18 9.06 9.79
C CYS A 440 26.86 7.84 10.67
N ALA A 441 25.85 7.95 11.54
CA ALA A 441 25.36 6.84 12.36
C ALA A 441 24.72 5.70 11.53
N GLY A 442 24.43 5.93 10.25
CA GLY A 442 24.01 4.89 9.30
C GLY A 442 25.03 3.77 9.13
N CYS A 443 26.33 4.09 9.26
CA CYS A 443 27.41 3.11 9.29
C CYS A 443 28.08 3.03 10.66
N HIS A 444 28.34 4.18 11.28
CA HIS A 444 28.94 4.31 12.61
C HIS A 444 27.88 4.24 13.71
N HIS A 445 27.16 3.13 13.74
CA HIS A 445 26.05 2.91 14.66
C HIS A 445 26.49 2.63 16.11
N ASN A 446 25.54 2.68 17.04
CA ASN A 446 25.74 2.37 18.47
C ASN A 446 26.80 3.22 19.20
N ALA A 447 27.18 4.36 18.61
CA ALA A 447 27.98 5.41 19.21
C ALA A 447 27.31 6.78 18.98
N PRO A 448 27.57 7.80 19.82
CA PRO A 448 27.11 9.16 19.56
C PRO A 448 27.59 9.66 18.19
N ALA A 449 26.72 10.35 17.46
CA ALA A 449 27.08 10.93 16.17
C ALA A 449 28.22 11.95 16.35
N SER A 450 29.31 11.78 15.60
CA SER A 450 30.55 12.54 15.74
C SER A 450 31.28 12.62 14.40
N ALA A 451 32.07 13.68 14.20
CA ALA A 451 33.00 13.80 13.08
C ALA A 451 34.13 12.76 13.16
N ASN A 452 34.43 12.26 14.36
CA ASN A 452 35.46 11.26 14.63
C ASN A 452 34.84 10.02 15.29
N PRO A 453 34.13 9.17 14.53
CA PRO A 453 33.52 7.96 15.08
C PRO A 453 34.58 6.91 15.42
N PRO A 454 34.30 6.00 16.37
CA PRO A 454 35.23 4.91 16.71
C PRO A 454 35.38 3.93 15.54
N ALA A 455 36.54 3.26 15.49
CA ALA A 455 36.78 2.19 14.53
C ALA A 455 35.92 0.96 14.85
N CYS A 456 35.48 0.21 13.83
CA CYS A 456 34.64 -0.99 14.01
C CYS A 456 35.26 -2.00 15.00
N ALA A 457 36.59 -2.13 14.98
CA ALA A 457 37.36 -3.04 15.83
C ALA A 457 37.29 -2.70 17.34
N SER A 458 36.83 -1.50 17.72
CA SER A 458 36.63 -1.16 19.14
C SER A 458 35.51 -1.98 19.78
N CYS A 459 34.60 -2.51 18.96
CA CYS A 459 33.46 -3.27 19.44
C CYS A 459 33.34 -4.65 18.79
N HIS A 460 33.77 -4.81 17.52
CA HIS A 460 33.76 -6.07 16.79
C HIS A 460 35.13 -6.75 16.87
N SER A 461 35.20 -7.89 17.54
CA SER A 461 36.41 -8.70 17.68
C SER A 461 36.77 -9.44 16.39
N LYS A 462 38.06 -9.81 16.24
CA LYS A 462 38.53 -10.58 15.06
C LYS A 462 37.84 -11.93 14.95
N GLU A 463 37.64 -12.61 16.07
CA GLU A 463 36.88 -13.86 16.18
C GLU A 463 35.51 -13.60 16.80
N PHE A 464 34.54 -14.47 16.52
CA PHE A 464 33.23 -14.36 17.13
C PHE A 464 33.31 -14.64 18.63
N GLN A 465 32.72 -13.75 19.43
CA GLN A 465 32.61 -13.94 20.87
C GLN A 465 31.13 -14.19 21.19
N GLU A 466 30.84 -15.35 21.77
CA GLU A 466 29.48 -15.81 22.08
C GLU A 466 28.78 -14.95 23.15
N VAL A 467 29.54 -14.10 23.83
CA VAL A 467 29.11 -13.30 25.00
C VAL A 467 27.94 -12.36 24.71
N ASP A 468 27.75 -11.92 23.46
CA ASP A 468 26.71 -10.94 23.08
C ASP A 468 25.66 -11.46 22.09
N GLY A 469 25.80 -12.67 21.52
CA GLY A 469 24.84 -13.37 20.62
C GLY A 469 24.38 -12.65 19.32
N LEU A 470 24.48 -11.33 19.25
CA LEU A 470 23.93 -10.42 18.25
C LEU A 470 25.03 -9.62 17.53
N LYS A 471 26.26 -9.61 18.07
CA LYS A 471 27.37 -8.86 17.48
C LYS A 471 28.24 -9.77 16.60
N PRO A 472 28.32 -9.53 15.28
CA PRO A 472 29.17 -10.33 14.39
C PRO A 472 30.67 -10.07 14.63
N SER A 473 31.52 -11.01 14.19
CA SER A 473 32.97 -10.77 14.10
C SER A 473 33.28 -9.63 13.13
N LEU A 474 34.48 -9.05 13.23
CA LEU A 474 34.89 -7.90 12.42
C LEU A 474 34.82 -8.18 10.91
N LYS A 475 35.19 -9.39 10.46
CA LYS A 475 35.05 -9.80 9.05
C LYS A 475 33.59 -9.80 8.62
N THR A 476 32.73 -10.44 9.42
CA THR A 476 31.30 -10.54 9.13
C THR A 476 30.61 -9.18 9.20
N ALA A 477 31.01 -8.30 10.12
CA ALA A 477 30.50 -6.94 10.23
C ALA A 477 30.77 -6.14 8.94
N TYR A 478 32.01 -6.16 8.41
CA TYR A 478 32.34 -5.51 7.15
C TYR A 478 31.53 -6.08 5.98
N HIS A 479 31.51 -7.40 5.80
CA HIS A 479 30.78 -8.01 4.69
C HIS A 479 29.27 -7.76 4.76
N GLN A 480 28.66 -7.93 5.93
CA GLN A 480 27.22 -7.69 6.10
C GLN A 480 26.85 -6.23 5.85
N GLN A 481 27.64 -5.28 6.33
CA GLN A 481 27.36 -3.85 6.13
C GLN A 481 27.58 -3.43 4.68
N CYS A 482 28.71 -3.78 4.06
CA CYS A 482 29.03 -3.39 2.68
C CYS A 482 28.08 -4.05 1.66
N MET A 483 28.03 -5.38 1.64
CA MET A 483 27.22 -6.14 0.68
C MET A 483 25.72 -5.95 0.94
N GLY A 484 25.32 -5.86 2.21
CA GLY A 484 23.94 -5.57 2.60
C GLY A 484 23.48 -4.22 2.05
N CYS A 485 24.29 -3.17 2.21
CA CYS A 485 24.00 -1.86 1.65
C CYS A 485 23.89 -1.92 0.11
N HIS A 486 24.87 -2.54 -0.57
CA HIS A 486 24.84 -2.67 -2.03
C HIS A 486 23.56 -3.36 -2.53
N LYS A 487 23.20 -4.48 -1.90
CA LYS A 487 21.99 -5.23 -2.22
C LYS A 487 20.72 -4.39 -2.03
N GLN A 488 20.58 -3.71 -0.89
CA GLN A 488 19.38 -2.91 -0.59
C GLN A 488 19.26 -1.67 -1.48
N MET A 489 20.39 -1.08 -1.87
CA MET A 489 20.43 0.08 -2.76
C MET A 489 20.41 -0.29 -4.26
N GLY A 490 20.43 -1.59 -4.60
CA GLY A 490 20.52 -2.04 -5.99
C GLY A 490 21.83 -1.68 -6.69
N VAL A 491 22.92 -1.53 -5.93
CA VAL A 491 24.26 -1.21 -6.45
C VAL A 491 24.82 -2.44 -7.16
N GLN A 492 25.08 -2.30 -8.46
CA GLN A 492 25.56 -3.41 -9.29
C GLN A 492 27.08 -3.65 -9.18
N LYS A 493 27.85 -2.63 -8.82
CA LYS A 493 29.31 -2.70 -8.69
C LYS A 493 29.79 -2.06 -7.39
N PRO A 494 30.68 -2.73 -6.63
CA PRO A 494 31.18 -4.07 -6.90
C PRO A 494 30.12 -5.15 -6.70
N ALA A 495 30.20 -6.23 -7.48
CA ALA A 495 29.31 -7.38 -7.29
C ALA A 495 29.74 -8.15 -6.04
N ASP A 496 28.79 -8.64 -5.23
CA ASP A 496 29.09 -9.36 -3.98
C ASP A 496 29.98 -10.62 -4.20
N THR A 497 29.95 -11.18 -5.41
CA THR A 497 30.77 -12.33 -5.83
C THR A 497 32.14 -11.95 -6.38
N ALA A 498 32.40 -10.68 -6.67
CA ALA A 498 33.65 -10.19 -7.24
C ALA A 498 34.62 -9.75 -6.14
N CYS A 499 35.13 -10.73 -5.37
CA CYS A 499 35.96 -10.52 -4.17
C CYS A 499 37.11 -9.49 -4.37
N VAL A 500 37.74 -9.51 -5.55
CA VAL A 500 38.92 -8.67 -5.85
C VAL A 500 38.59 -7.20 -6.11
N GLU A 501 37.32 -6.84 -6.31
CA GLU A 501 36.91 -5.45 -6.56
C GLU A 501 36.92 -4.61 -5.27
N CYS A 502 36.74 -5.24 -4.11
CA CYS A 502 36.84 -4.58 -2.80
C CYS A 502 38.25 -4.67 -2.21
N HIS A 503 38.92 -5.80 -2.41
CA HIS A 503 40.24 -6.06 -1.86
C HIS A 503 41.05 -6.98 -2.79
N ALA A 504 42.18 -6.50 -3.31
CA ALA A 504 43.01 -7.28 -4.23
C ALA A 504 43.58 -8.53 -3.53
N LYS A 505 43.81 -9.61 -4.27
CA LYS A 505 44.47 -10.81 -3.72
C LYS A 505 45.90 -10.46 -3.32
N LYS A 506 46.40 -10.99 -2.20
CA LYS A 506 47.85 -10.93 -1.94
C LYS A 506 48.56 -11.92 -2.84
N GLU A 507 49.70 -11.48 -3.38
CA GLU A 507 50.62 -12.34 -4.13
C GLU A 507 51.31 -13.35 -3.21
#